data_AF-A0A1B9YSI3-F1
#
_entry.id   AF-A0A1B9YSI3-F1
#
_cell.length_a   1.000
_cell.length_b   1.000
_cell.length_c   1.000
_cell.angle_alpha   90.00
_cell.angle_beta   90.00
_cell.angle_gamma   90.00
#
_symmetry.space_group_name_H-M   'P 1'
#
loop_
_entity.id
_entity.type
_entity.pdbx_description
1 polymer ?
#
loop_
_entity_poly.entity_id
_entity_poly.type
_entity_poly.pdbx_seq_one_letter_code
_entity_poly.pdbx_strand_id
1 'polypeptide(L)'
;MRPQTLAEAVDRVQNGEPQDMMIAEFVDTFDLAPTSEARYMAIEQEPALTGNRRLDALVGAIAEYLAKQNKLRRVPAWTSGSARYLDSPWHTCRFEDDAMREYLTFSSPAEFASRNIFTEERRCDERAALIHPGHR
;
A
#
# COMPACT_ATOMS: atom_id res chain seq x y z
N MET A 1 -11.84 16.80 1.27
CA MET A 1 -12.40 15.95 2.36
C MET A 1 -11.53 14.71 2.41
N ARG A 2 -11.16 14.16 3.58
CA ARG A 2 -10.24 13.01 3.65
C ARG A 2 -11.02 11.70 3.47
N PRO A 3 -10.50 10.71 2.74
CA PRO A 3 -11.18 9.43 2.56
C PRO A 3 -11.28 8.67 3.88
N GLN A 4 -12.48 8.21 4.23
CA GLN A 4 -12.71 7.47 5.48
C GLN A 4 -12.48 5.97 5.33
N THR A 5 -12.59 5.47 4.10
CA THR A 5 -12.39 4.05 3.78
C THR A 5 -11.38 3.90 2.65
N LEU A 6 -10.77 2.71 2.60
CA LEU A 6 -9.86 2.37 1.52
C LEU A 6 -10.58 2.34 0.17
N ALA A 7 -11.85 1.93 0.15
CA ALA A 7 -12.69 1.97 -1.05
C ALA A 7 -12.90 3.39 -1.57
N GLU A 8 -13.14 4.36 -0.70
CA GLU A 8 -13.28 5.76 -1.07
C GLU A 8 -11.96 6.34 -1.60
N ALA A 9 -10.83 5.98 -0.99
CA ALA A 9 -9.52 6.39 -1.48
C ALA A 9 -9.29 5.88 -2.92
N VAL A 10 -9.60 4.62 -3.20
CA VAL A 10 -9.46 4.02 -4.53
C VAL A 10 -10.39 4.67 -5.56
N ASP A 11 -11.65 4.92 -5.22
CA ASP A 11 -12.60 5.59 -6.10
C ASP A 11 -12.10 6.97 -6.53
N ARG A 12 -11.51 7.72 -5.61
CA ARG A 12 -10.93 9.05 -5.91
C ARG A 12 -9.72 8.96 -6.83
N VAL A 13 -8.87 7.95 -6.63
CA VAL A 13 -7.75 7.69 -7.55
C VAL A 13 -8.25 7.39 -8.96
N GLN A 14 -9.35 6.62 -9.10
CA GLN A 14 -9.97 6.39 -10.41
C GLN A 14 -10.54 7.68 -11.02
N ASN A 15 -11.02 8.60 -10.19
CA ASN A 15 -11.49 9.92 -10.61
C ASN A 15 -10.36 10.92 -10.92
N GLY A 16 -9.09 10.49 -10.87
CA GLY A 16 -7.93 11.27 -11.29
C GLY A 16 -7.13 11.91 -10.17
N GLU A 17 -7.46 11.63 -8.90
CA GLU A 17 -6.68 12.13 -7.76
C GLU A 17 -5.34 11.37 -7.62
N PRO A 18 -4.28 12.00 -7.09
CA PRO A 18 -2.99 11.36 -6.91
C PRO A 18 -3.06 10.17 -5.93
N GLN A 19 -2.67 8.98 -6.39
CA GLN A 19 -2.66 7.74 -5.60
C GLN A 19 -1.93 7.89 -4.26
N ASP A 20 -0.70 8.39 -4.28
CA ASP A 20 0.13 8.49 -3.07
C ASP A 20 -0.52 9.38 -2.01
N MET A 21 -1.21 10.44 -2.43
CA MET A 21 -1.90 11.36 -1.54
C MET A 21 -3.15 10.70 -0.94
N MET A 22 -3.98 10.07 -1.77
CA MET A 22 -5.21 9.43 -1.30
C MET A 22 -4.93 8.27 -0.34
N ILE A 23 -3.90 7.47 -0.61
CA ILE A 23 -3.50 6.38 0.28
C ILE A 23 -2.92 6.93 1.59
N ALA A 24 -2.07 7.96 1.56
CA ALA A 24 -1.53 8.57 2.78
C ALA A 24 -2.64 9.18 3.65
N GLU A 25 -3.56 9.94 3.07
CA GLU A 25 -4.68 10.54 3.81
C GLU A 25 -5.58 9.48 4.46
N PHE A 26 -5.79 8.35 3.77
CA PHE A 26 -6.52 7.20 4.31
C PHE A 26 -5.77 6.58 5.50
N VAL A 27 -4.47 6.32 5.38
CA VAL A 27 -3.66 5.73 6.47
C VAL A 27 -3.71 6.61 7.71
N ASP A 28 -3.52 7.92 7.53
CA ASP A 28 -3.63 8.87 8.64
C ASP A 28 -5.04 8.84 9.27
N THR A 29 -6.09 8.68 8.46
CA THR A 29 -7.48 8.60 8.96
C THR A 29 -7.72 7.28 9.72
N PHE A 30 -7.14 6.19 9.24
CA PHE A 30 -7.16 4.88 9.89
C PHE A 30 -6.44 4.91 11.23
N ASP A 31 -5.29 5.57 11.31
CA ASP A 31 -4.52 5.70 12.57
C ASP A 31 -5.27 6.54 13.62
N LEU A 32 -5.97 7.59 13.16
CA LEU A 32 -6.84 8.42 14.00
C LEU A 32 -8.10 7.69 14.49
N ALA A 33 -8.47 6.55 13.89
CA ALA A 33 -9.64 5.80 14.31
C ALA A 33 -9.45 5.24 15.73
N PRO A 34 -10.38 5.53 16.67
CA PRO A 34 -10.17 5.30 18.11
C PRO A 34 -10.36 3.85 18.56
N THR A 35 -10.97 3.01 17.73
CA THR A 35 -11.30 1.62 18.07
C THR A 35 -10.88 0.66 16.97
N SER A 36 -10.57 -0.58 17.34
CA SER A 36 -10.29 -1.66 16.39
C SER A 36 -11.46 -1.93 15.44
N GLU A 37 -12.70 -1.71 15.90
CA GLU A 37 -13.90 -1.84 15.07
C GLU A 37 -13.95 -0.74 14.00
N ALA A 38 -13.72 0.52 14.38
CA ALA A 38 -13.67 1.62 13.41
C ALA A 38 -12.55 1.44 12.37
N ARG A 39 -11.39 0.93 12.80
CA ARG A 39 -10.30 0.54 11.92
C ARG A 39 -10.71 -0.57 10.96
N TYR A 40 -11.43 -1.58 11.44
CA TYR A 40 -11.93 -2.66 10.59
C TYR A 40 -12.92 -2.14 9.55
N MET A 41 -13.91 -1.31 9.96
CA MET A 41 -14.89 -0.71 9.05
C MET A 41 -14.22 0.11 7.92
N ALA A 42 -13.07 0.72 8.19
CA ALA A 42 -12.32 1.50 7.20
C ALA A 42 -11.70 0.64 6.08
N ILE A 43 -11.46 -0.65 6.32
CA ILE A 43 -10.90 -1.62 5.35
C ILE A 43 -11.88 -2.73 4.96
N GLU A 44 -13.03 -2.82 5.61
CA GLU A 44 -14.01 -3.89 5.38
C GLU A 44 -14.56 -3.84 3.96
N GLN A 45 -14.90 -2.64 3.48
CA GLN A 45 -15.50 -2.46 2.17
C GLN A 45 -14.50 -2.76 1.05
N GLU A 46 -14.86 -3.70 0.18
CA GLU A 46 -14.07 -4.04 -1.00
C GLU A 46 -14.02 -2.86 -1.98
N PRO A 47 -12.83 -2.36 -2.34
CA PRO A 47 -12.68 -1.33 -3.35
C PRO A 47 -13.01 -1.85 -4.75
N ALA A 48 -13.59 -1.02 -5.61
CA ALA A 48 -13.78 -1.39 -7.01
C ALA A 48 -12.42 -1.73 -7.68
N LEU A 49 -12.44 -2.67 -8.63
CA LEU A 49 -11.26 -2.98 -9.42
C LEU A 49 -10.97 -1.81 -10.36
N THR A 50 -9.76 -1.28 -10.27
CA THR A 50 -9.36 -0.09 -11.02
C THR A 50 -8.98 -0.38 -12.47
N GLY A 51 -8.83 -1.67 -12.82
CA GLY A 51 -8.27 -2.11 -14.09
C GLY A 51 -6.74 -2.05 -14.10
N ASN A 52 -6.13 -1.39 -13.11
CA ASN A 52 -4.69 -1.41 -12.89
C ASN A 52 -4.36 -2.48 -11.84
N ARG A 53 -3.95 -3.66 -12.30
CA ARG A 53 -3.61 -4.80 -11.43
C ARG A 53 -2.58 -4.46 -10.34
N ARG A 54 -1.65 -3.54 -10.62
CA ARG A 54 -0.64 -3.10 -9.63
C ARG A 54 -1.28 -2.35 -8.47
N LEU A 55 -2.17 -1.42 -8.78
CA LEU A 55 -2.95 -0.69 -7.78
C LEU A 55 -3.88 -1.64 -7.02
N ASP A 56 -4.59 -2.51 -7.75
CA ASP A 56 -5.52 -3.46 -7.14
C ASP A 56 -4.80 -4.40 -6.15
N ALA A 57 -3.61 -4.88 -6.49
CA ALA A 57 -2.80 -5.71 -5.60
C ALA A 57 -2.21 -4.92 -4.42
N LEU A 58 -1.76 -3.68 -4.63
CA LEU A 58 -1.24 -2.81 -3.57
C LEU A 58 -2.29 -2.54 -2.50
N VAL A 59 -3.50 -2.21 -2.93
CA VAL A 59 -4.64 -1.96 -2.04
C VAL A 59 -4.97 -3.18 -1.20
N GLY A 60 -4.95 -4.38 -1.80
CA GLY A 60 -5.13 -5.64 -1.08
C GLY A 60 -4.02 -5.89 -0.04
N ALA A 61 -2.76 -5.63 -0.39
CA ALA A 61 -1.63 -5.75 0.53
C ALA A 61 -1.72 -4.78 1.71
N ILE A 62 -2.06 -3.51 1.45
CA ILE A 62 -2.23 -2.47 2.48
C ILE A 62 -3.33 -2.86 3.47
N ALA A 63 -4.49 -3.30 2.99
CA ALA A 63 -5.60 -3.70 3.85
C ALA A 63 -5.23 -4.86 4.77
N GLU A 64 -4.55 -5.89 4.24
CA GLU A 64 -4.09 -7.02 5.06
C GLU A 64 -3.01 -6.61 6.06
N TYR A 65 -2.03 -5.81 5.63
CA TYR A 65 -0.96 -5.31 6.48
C TYR A 65 -1.50 -4.49 7.65
N LEU A 66 -2.40 -3.52 7.38
CA LEU A 66 -3.02 -2.71 8.42
C LEU A 66 -3.82 -3.56 9.41
N ALA A 67 -4.56 -4.56 8.92
CA ALA A 67 -5.32 -5.46 9.77
C ALA A 67 -4.42 -6.27 10.71
N LYS A 68 -3.33 -6.84 10.20
CA LYS A 68 -2.38 -7.63 10.99
C LYS A 68 -1.58 -6.78 11.96
N GLN A 69 -1.05 -5.65 11.50
CA GLN A 69 -0.24 -4.74 12.32
C GLN A 69 -1.04 -4.20 13.52
N ASN A 70 -2.32 -3.90 13.31
CA ASN A 70 -3.22 -3.42 14.36
C ASN A 70 -3.89 -4.55 15.15
N LYS A 71 -3.48 -5.81 14.92
CA LYS A 71 -4.03 -7.01 15.56
C LYS A 71 -5.56 -7.04 15.52
N LEU A 72 -6.13 -6.62 14.39
CA LEU A 72 -7.57 -6.70 14.18
C LEU A 72 -7.99 -8.17 14.23
N ARG A 73 -9.17 -8.44 14.79
CA ARG A 73 -9.68 -9.81 14.91
C ARG A 73 -9.87 -10.51 13.57
N ARG A 74 -10.03 -9.75 12.49
CA ARG A 74 -10.36 -10.24 11.16
C ARG A 74 -9.63 -9.43 10.10
N VAL A 75 -9.21 -10.13 9.05
CA VAL A 75 -8.77 -9.53 7.78
C VAL A 75 -9.95 -9.62 6.81
N PRO A 76 -10.24 -8.59 6.02
CA PRO A 76 -11.30 -8.65 5.02
C PRO A 76 -11.00 -9.75 3.98
N ALA A 77 -11.99 -10.62 3.68
CA ALA A 77 -11.77 -11.78 2.81
C ALA A 77 -11.41 -11.39 1.36
N TRP A 78 -11.83 -10.22 0.91
CA TRP A 78 -11.55 -9.71 -0.43
C TRP A 78 -10.06 -9.45 -0.67
N THR A 79 -9.24 -9.23 0.38
CA THR A 79 -7.81 -9.00 0.23
C THR A 79 -7.07 -10.23 -0.29
N SER A 80 -7.62 -11.43 -0.05
CA SER A 80 -7.11 -12.71 -0.55
C SER A 80 -7.65 -13.08 -1.94
N GLY A 81 -8.43 -12.20 -2.58
CA GLY A 81 -8.96 -12.45 -3.93
C GLY A 81 -7.85 -12.50 -4.98
N SER A 82 -7.96 -13.38 -5.98
CA SER A 82 -6.96 -13.57 -7.04
C SER A 82 -6.67 -12.29 -7.84
N ALA A 83 -7.65 -11.40 -7.99
CA ALA A 83 -7.49 -10.10 -8.63
C ALA A 83 -6.54 -9.13 -7.87
N ARG A 84 -6.18 -9.46 -6.62
CA ARG A 84 -5.31 -8.68 -5.73
C ARG A 84 -3.89 -9.25 -5.61
N TYR A 85 -3.54 -10.22 -6.47
CA TYR A 85 -2.21 -10.79 -6.57
C TYR A 85 -1.60 -10.46 -7.92
N LEU A 86 -0.31 -10.12 -7.93
CA LEU A 86 0.44 -9.92 -9.15
C LEU A 86 1.09 -11.22 -9.61
N ASP A 87 0.96 -11.52 -10.89
CA ASP A 87 1.62 -12.66 -11.55
C ASP A 87 3.15 -12.46 -11.68
N SER A 88 3.63 -11.23 -11.50
CA SER A 88 5.04 -10.88 -11.65
C SER A 88 5.49 -9.87 -10.59
N PRO A 89 6.75 -9.94 -10.12
CA PRO A 89 7.31 -9.04 -9.14
C PRO A 89 7.26 -7.58 -9.59
N TRP A 90 6.71 -6.73 -8.74
CA TRP A 90 6.62 -5.28 -8.92
C TRP A 90 7.39 -4.57 -7.81
N HIS A 91 8.43 -3.84 -8.23
CA HIS A 91 9.21 -2.95 -7.36
C HIS A 91 8.64 -1.54 -7.47
N THR A 92 8.28 -0.93 -6.34
CA THR A 92 7.64 0.41 -6.30
C THR A 92 8.66 1.55 -6.50
N CYS A 93 9.96 1.30 -6.26
CA CYS A 93 11.03 2.26 -6.54
C CYS A 93 11.46 2.22 -8.02
N ARG A 94 11.70 3.39 -8.61
CA ARG A 94 12.21 3.55 -9.99
C ARG A 94 13.70 3.26 -10.16
N PHE A 95 14.42 2.94 -9.09
CA PHE A 95 15.85 2.69 -9.14
C PHE A 95 16.11 1.22 -9.50
N GLU A 96 16.86 1.01 -10.58
CA GLU A 96 17.23 -0.31 -11.13
C GLU A 96 18.56 -0.83 -10.55
N ASP A 97 18.89 -0.50 -9.30
CA ASP A 97 20.10 -1.01 -8.66
C ASP A 97 19.80 -2.36 -7.98
N ASP A 98 20.56 -3.40 -8.31
CA ASP A 98 20.33 -4.76 -7.80
C ASP A 98 20.43 -4.83 -6.27
N ALA A 99 21.28 -4.00 -5.66
CA ALA A 99 21.39 -3.86 -4.21
C ALA A 99 20.10 -3.28 -3.57
N MET A 100 19.41 -2.38 -4.28
CA MET A 100 18.15 -1.79 -3.83
C MET A 100 17.00 -2.79 -3.95
N ARG A 101 16.98 -3.59 -5.01
CA ARG A 101 16.00 -4.68 -5.17
C ARG A 101 16.13 -5.73 -4.07
N GLU A 102 17.37 -6.09 -3.72
CA GLU A 102 17.65 -7.06 -2.65
C GLU A 102 17.23 -6.51 -1.27
N TYR A 103 17.51 -5.23 -1.00
CA TYR A 103 17.06 -4.56 0.23
C TYR A 103 15.53 -4.40 0.33
N LEU A 104 14.87 -4.03 -0.78
CA LEU A 104 13.41 -3.96 -0.86
C LEU A 104 12.78 -5.35 -0.65
N THR A 105 13.40 -6.40 -1.18
CA THR A 105 12.96 -7.80 -0.97
C THR A 105 13.08 -8.21 0.50
N PHE A 106 14.16 -7.80 1.16
CA PHE A 106 14.40 -8.10 2.57
C PHE A 106 13.54 -7.27 3.55
N SER A 107 13.28 -6.00 3.21
CA SER A 107 12.60 -5.04 4.10
C SER A 107 11.08 -4.99 3.89
N SER A 108 10.57 -5.58 2.82
CA SER A 108 9.13 -5.58 2.52
C SER A 108 8.38 -6.40 3.57
N PRO A 109 7.28 -5.87 4.14
CA PRO A 109 6.41 -6.68 4.98
C PRO A 109 5.89 -7.90 4.21
N ALA A 110 5.72 -9.02 4.91
CA ALA A 110 5.39 -10.32 4.30
C ALA A 110 4.10 -10.29 3.47
N GLU A 111 3.15 -9.42 3.81
CA GLU A 111 1.89 -9.19 3.11
C GLU A 111 2.08 -8.60 1.70
N PHE A 112 3.12 -7.80 1.51
CA PHE A 112 3.52 -7.22 0.23
C PHE A 112 4.38 -8.20 -0.56
N ALA A 113 5.37 -8.83 0.09
CA ALA A 113 6.24 -9.82 -0.55
C ALA A 113 5.47 -11.04 -1.09
N SER A 114 4.47 -11.53 -0.34
CA SER A 114 3.58 -12.63 -0.79
C SER A 114 2.71 -12.27 -1.99
N ARG A 115 2.57 -10.98 -2.31
CA ARG A 115 1.83 -10.45 -3.46
C ARG A 115 2.73 -9.95 -4.57
N ASN A 116 4.01 -10.31 -4.54
CA ASN A 116 5.00 -9.85 -5.51
C ASN A 116 5.15 -8.31 -5.49
N ILE A 117 4.94 -7.65 -4.35
CA ILE A 117 5.12 -6.21 -4.19
C ILE A 117 6.32 -5.97 -3.28
N PHE A 118 7.32 -5.27 -3.79
CA PHE A 118 8.55 -4.96 -3.07
C PHE A 118 8.67 -3.45 -2.86
N THR A 119 8.51 -3.02 -1.60
CA THR A 119 8.51 -1.62 -1.18
C THR A 119 9.19 -1.46 0.18
N GLU A 120 9.80 -0.30 0.43
CA GLU A 120 10.40 0.05 1.74
C GLU A 120 9.35 0.63 2.69
N GLU A 121 9.55 0.46 4.00
CA GLU A 121 8.76 1.10 5.07
C GLU A 121 8.95 2.63 5.11
N ARG A 122 10.05 3.14 4.52
CA ARG A 122 10.29 4.57 4.30
C ARG A 122 10.11 4.91 2.82
N ARG A 123 9.53 6.09 2.58
CA ARG A 123 9.30 6.64 1.23
C ARG A 123 10.62 6.70 0.46
N CYS A 124 10.67 6.06 -0.70
CA CYS A 124 11.88 5.93 -1.53
C CYS A 124 12.44 7.30 -2.00
N ASP A 125 11.63 8.37 -1.94
CA ASP A 125 12.05 9.75 -2.23
C ASP A 125 13.09 10.29 -1.25
N GLU A 126 12.99 9.97 0.04
CA GLU A 126 13.81 10.61 1.08
C GLU A 126 15.27 10.14 1.05
N ARG A 127 15.50 8.93 0.51
CA ARG A 127 16.83 8.32 0.38
C ARG A 127 17.54 8.71 -0.92
N ALA A 128 16.81 8.96 -1.99
CA ALA A 128 17.39 9.46 -3.25
C ALA A 128 18.09 10.80 -3.06
N ALA A 129 17.59 11.66 -2.16
CA ALA A 129 18.23 12.91 -1.80
C ALA A 129 19.57 12.75 -1.06
N LEU A 130 19.83 11.58 -0.46
CA LEU A 130 21.04 11.30 0.31
C LEU A 130 22.16 10.64 -0.51
N ILE A 131 21.86 10.11 -1.71
CA ILE A 131 22.83 9.40 -2.56
C ILE A 131 23.49 10.33 -3.61
N HIS A 132 23.03 11.58 -3.75
CA HIS A 132 23.73 12.61 -4.54
C HIS A 132 24.23 13.80 -3.69
N PRO A 133 25.27 13.63 -2.85
CA PRO A 133 26.08 14.76 -2.42
C PRO A 133 27.01 15.17 -3.57
N GLY A 134 26.58 16.17 -4.35
CA GLY A 134 27.46 17.12 -5.03
C GLY A 134 28.40 16.58 -6.12
N HIS A 135 27.96 16.71 -7.37
CA HIS A 135 28.88 17.13 -8.44
C HIS A 135 28.71 18.63 -8.64
N ARG A 136 29.63 19.41 -8.07
CA ARG A 136 29.89 20.80 -8.47
C ARG A 136 31.39 21.00 -8.58
#